data_AF-A0A5J4PYE5-F1
#
_entry.id   AF-A0A5J4PYE5-F1
#
_cell.length_a   1.000
_cell.length_b   1.000
_cell.length_c   1.000
_cell.angle_alpha   90.00
_cell.angle_beta   90.00
_cell.angle_gamma   90.00
#
_symmetry.space_group_name_H-M   'P 1'
#
loop_
_entity.id
_entity.type
_entity.pdbx_description
1 polymer ?
#
loop_
_entity_poly.entity_id
_entity_poly.type
_entity_poly.pdbx_seq_one_letter_code
_entity_poly.pdbx_strand_id
1 'polypeptide(L)'
;EQISFTHTKSVLQGKIEVVFYDMTTLYFEASDEDDLRKTGFSKDGKHQCPQIYLGLLVASRGNLIGYEIFEGNIFEGNTLSLIIRELHNLYREFADE
;
A
#
# COMPACT_ATOMS: atom_id res chain seq x y z
N GLU A 1 1.95 -10.85 -5.77
CA GLU A 1 0.56 -10.35 -5.72
C GLU A 1 -0.45 -11.22 -6.48
N GLN A 2 -0.07 -11.87 -7.59
CA GLN A 2 -0.95 -12.78 -8.38
C GLN A 2 -1.82 -13.73 -7.54
N ILE A 3 -1.24 -14.51 -6.62
CA ILE A 3 -2.00 -15.43 -5.75
C ILE A 3 -3.11 -14.70 -4.99
N SER A 4 -2.81 -13.53 -4.43
CA SER A 4 -3.76 -12.72 -3.67
C SER A 4 -4.86 -12.17 -4.56
N PHE A 5 -4.50 -11.68 -5.75
CA PHE A 5 -5.45 -11.19 -6.74
C PHE A 5 -6.40 -12.30 -7.23
N THR A 6 -5.85 -13.44 -7.67
CA THR A 6 -6.64 -14.59 -8.15
C THR A 6 -7.57 -15.13 -7.06
N HIS A 7 -7.07 -15.25 -5.83
CA HIS A 7 -7.89 -15.66 -4.69
C HIS A 7 -9.03 -14.67 -4.44
N THR A 8 -8.72 -13.38 -4.41
CA THR A 8 -9.71 -12.30 -4.20
C THR A 8 -10.77 -12.29 -5.29
N LYS A 9 -10.36 -12.40 -6.57
CA LYS A 9 -11.27 -12.51 -7.72
C LYS A 9 -12.21 -13.70 -7.56
N SER A 10 -11.70 -14.86 -7.15
CA SER A 10 -12.51 -16.06 -6.88
C SER A 10 -13.51 -15.84 -5.74
N VAL A 11 -13.07 -15.30 -4.60
CA VAL A 11 -13.93 -15.02 -3.44
C VAL A 11 -15.03 -13.99 -3.76
N LEU A 12 -14.76 -13.08 -4.71
CA LEU A 12 -15.69 -12.06 -5.18
C LEU A 12 -16.41 -12.44 -6.48
N GLN A 13 -16.51 -13.75 -6.78
CA GLN A 13 -17.32 -14.26 -7.90
C GLN A 13 -16.88 -13.72 -9.27
N GLY A 14 -15.58 -13.54 -9.45
CA GLY A 14 -14.97 -13.12 -10.71
C GLY A 14 -14.89 -11.61 -10.91
N LYS A 15 -15.45 -10.79 -10.01
CA LYS A 15 -15.52 -9.33 -10.18
C LYS A 15 -15.05 -8.59 -8.94
N ILE A 16 -14.14 -7.64 -9.14
CA ILE A 16 -13.73 -6.69 -8.12
C ILE A 16 -14.28 -5.33 -8.57
N GLU A 17 -15.31 -4.83 -7.89
CA GLU A 17 -16.02 -3.58 -8.25
C GLU A 17 -15.59 -2.40 -7.39
N VAL A 18 -15.22 -2.66 -6.14
CA VAL A 18 -14.79 -1.66 -5.17
C VAL A 18 -13.52 -2.15 -4.50
N VAL A 19 -12.56 -1.24 -4.41
CA VAL A 19 -11.31 -1.42 -3.68
C VAL A 19 -11.16 -0.28 -2.68
N PHE A 20 -10.58 -0.59 -1.53
CA PHE A 20 -10.25 0.38 -0.51
C PHE A 20 -8.73 0.54 -0.47
N TYR A 21 -8.30 1.78 -0.32
CA TYR A 21 -6.92 2.15 -0.12
C TYR A 21 -6.79 2.83 1.23
N ASP A 22 -5.81 2.39 2.01
CA ASP A 22 -5.38 3.09 3.22
C ASP A 22 -3.86 3.09 3.32
N MET A 23 -3.32 4.13 3.96
CA MET A 23 -1.90 4.27 4.20
C MET A 23 -1.63 4.25 5.70
N THR A 24 -0.86 3.25 6.13
CA THR A 24 -0.43 3.09 7.51
C THR A 24 1.04 3.48 7.66
N THR A 25 1.39 4.20 8.72
CA THR A 25 2.78 4.52 9.06
C THR A 25 3.35 3.47 10.00
N LEU A 26 4.53 2.94 9.69
CA LEU A 26 5.29 2.08 10.59
C LEU A 26 6.56 2.80 11.02
N TYR A 27 6.74 3.02 12.32
CA TYR A 27 7.96 3.61 12.87
C TYR A 27 8.86 2.52 13.46
N PHE A 28 10.15 2.81 13.51
CA PHE A 28 11.16 1.91 14.04
C PHE A 28 11.83 2.56 15.24
N GLU A 29 12.00 1.80 16.32
CA GLU A 29 12.81 2.22 17.47
C GLU A 29 14.30 2.09 17.13
N ALA A 30 14.73 2.87 16.15
CA ALA A 30 16.09 2.99 15.67
C ALA A 30 16.48 4.46 15.60
N SER A 31 17.76 4.75 15.74
CA SER A 31 18.30 6.10 15.60
C SER A 31 18.68 6.46 14.17
N ASP A 32 19.01 5.46 13.35
CA ASP A 32 19.61 5.68 12.03
C ASP A 32 18.59 5.48 10.91
N GLU A 33 18.56 6.43 9.98
CA GLU A 33 17.85 6.30 8.70
C GLU A 33 18.58 5.34 7.76
N ASP A 34 17.86 4.80 6.77
CA ASP A 34 18.44 4.14 5.60
C ASP A 34 17.74 4.59 4.33
N ASP A 35 17.96 3.89 3.21
CA ASP A 35 17.40 4.24 1.91
C ASP A 35 15.86 4.31 1.92
N LEU A 36 15.19 3.56 2.81
CA LEU A 36 13.73 3.49 2.89
C LEU A 36 13.17 4.13 4.16
N ARG A 37 13.78 3.84 5.32
CA ARG A 37 13.37 4.34 6.63
C ARG A 37 13.88 5.76 6.79
N LYS A 38 12.99 6.73 6.67
CA LYS A 38 13.30 8.16 6.80
C LYS A 38 12.54 8.75 7.97
N THR A 39 13.17 9.64 8.73
CA THR A 39 12.48 10.50 9.69
C THR A 39 11.57 11.46 8.93
N GLY A 40 10.45 11.81 9.54
CA GLY A 40 9.45 12.59 8.84
C GLY A 40 8.30 13.04 9.73
N PHE A 41 7.28 13.57 9.07
CA PHE A 41 6.05 13.94 9.76
C PHE A 41 5.40 12.68 10.35
N SER A 42 5.19 12.69 11.67
CA SER A 42 4.59 11.61 12.44
C SER A 42 3.37 12.19 13.14
N LYS A 43 2.18 11.66 12.84
CA LYS A 43 0.93 12.06 13.49
C LYS A 43 0.94 11.73 15.00
N ASP A 44 1.80 10.80 15.41
CA ASP A 44 1.99 10.35 16.80
C ASP A 44 3.16 11.06 17.53
N GLY A 45 3.78 12.08 16.91
CA GLY A 45 4.87 12.85 17.51
C GLY A 45 6.22 12.14 17.55
N LYS A 46 6.36 10.97 16.91
CA LYS A 46 7.61 10.18 16.85
C LYS A 46 8.54 10.63 15.72
N HIS A 47 8.69 11.93 15.52
CA HIS A 47 9.46 12.51 14.40
C HIS A 47 10.95 12.11 14.38
N GLN A 48 11.48 11.68 15.53
CA GLN A 48 12.88 11.26 15.65
C GLN A 48 13.08 9.77 15.31
N CYS A 49 12.01 8.99 15.19
CA CYS A 49 12.07 7.61 14.77
C CYS A 49 11.94 7.53 13.24
N PRO A 50 12.89 6.89 12.54
CA PRO A 50 12.72 6.56 11.13
C PRO A 50 11.43 5.77 10.93
N GLN A 51 10.73 6.06 9.83
CA GLN A 51 9.45 5.45 9.50
C GLN A 51 9.38 5.08 8.01
N ILE A 52 8.38 4.28 7.68
CA ILE A 52 7.94 3.99 6.30
C ILE A 52 6.43 4.17 6.22
N TYR A 53 5.93 4.39 5.02
CA TYR A 53 4.51 4.29 4.74
C TYR A 53 4.20 2.99 4.01
N LEU A 54 3.20 2.26 4.50
CA LEU A 54 2.66 1.07 3.87
C LEU A 54 1.29 1.40 3.29
N GLY A 55 1.21 1.46 1.97
CA GLY A 55 -0.04 1.56 1.24
C GLY A 55 -0.64 0.19 1.02
N LEU A 56 -1.89 -0.01 1.45
CA LEU A 56 -2.61 -1.27 1.29
C LEU A 56 -3.80 -1.11 0.35
N LEU A 57 -3.92 -2.01 -0.60
CA LEU A 57 -5.06 -2.10 -1.51
C LEU A 57 -5.84 -3.36 -1.18
N VAL A 58 -7.08 -3.19 -0.71
CA VAL A 58 -7.92 -4.31 -0.26
C VAL A 58 -9.27 -4.31 -0.97
N ALA A 59 -9.83 -5.48 -1.18
CA ALA A 59 -11.15 -5.63 -1.78
C ALA A 59 -12.26 -5.30 -0.76
N SER A 60 -13.50 -5.24 -1.24
CA SER A 60 -14.66 -4.92 -0.41
C SER A 60 -14.88 -5.83 0.82
N ARG A 61 -14.30 -7.04 0.80
CA ARG A 61 -14.34 -8.02 1.91
C ARG A 61 -13.05 -8.07 2.74
N GLY A 62 -12.13 -7.13 2.55
CA GLY A 62 -10.87 -7.02 3.29
C GLY A 62 -9.73 -7.92 2.78
N ASN A 63 -9.93 -8.64 1.67
CA ASN A 63 -8.88 -9.43 1.04
C ASN A 63 -7.81 -8.50 0.43
N LEU A 64 -6.54 -8.77 0.72
CA LEU A 64 -5.43 -8.01 0.16
C LEU A 64 -5.36 -8.23 -1.37
N ILE A 65 -5.24 -7.15 -2.12
CA ILE A 65 -5.04 -7.15 -3.57
C ILE A 65 -3.58 -6.87 -3.90
N GLY A 66 -3.03 -5.85 -3.26
CA GLY A 66 -1.64 -5.44 -3.42
C GLY A 66 -1.19 -4.47 -2.34
N TYR A 67 0.09 -4.16 -2.34
CA TYR A 67 0.68 -3.19 -1.41
C TYR A 67 1.83 -2.43 -2.04
N GLU A 68 2.16 -1.27 -1.47
CA GLU A 68 3.35 -0.51 -1.84
C GLU A 68 4.01 0.07 -0.58
N ILE A 69 5.34 0.15 -0.59
CA ILE A 69 6.11 0.70 0.51
C ILE A 69 6.81 1.98 0.05
N PHE A 70 6.63 3.05 0.80
CA PHE A 70 7.22 4.34 0.51
C PHE A 70 8.15 4.82 1.63
N GLU A 71 9.09 5.67 1.25
CA GLU A 71 9.95 6.38 2.19
C GLU A 71 9.15 7.19 3.20
N GLY A 72 9.58 7.18 4.47
CA GLY A 72 8.87 7.83 5.59
C GLY A 72 8.73 9.35 5.53
N ASN A 73 9.37 10.00 4.56
CA ASN A 73 9.32 11.44 4.30
C ASN A 73 8.59 11.79 2.98
N ILE A 74 7.99 10.80 2.30
CA ILE A 74 7.23 11.06 1.08
C ILE A 74 6.02 11.96 1.37
N PHE A 75 5.65 12.80 0.40
CA PHE A 75 4.41 13.55 0.47
C PHE A 75 3.21 12.65 0.18
N GLU A 76 2.28 12.51 1.13
CA GLU A 76 1.09 11.64 1.04
C GLU A 76 0.27 11.89 -0.24
N GLY A 77 0.20 13.13 -0.75
CA GLY A 77 -0.57 13.45 -1.96
C GLY A 77 -0.06 12.75 -3.24
N ASN A 78 1.20 12.30 -3.27
CA ASN A 78 1.76 11.58 -4.41
C ASN A 78 1.46 10.09 -4.39
N THR A 79 1.04 9.51 -3.27
CA THR A 79 0.89 8.04 -3.16
C THR A 79 -0.39 7.56 -3.83
N LEU A 80 -1.46 8.35 -3.81
CA LEU A 80 -2.75 7.96 -4.38
C LEU A 80 -2.65 7.70 -5.88
N SER A 81 -1.93 8.56 -6.61
CA SER A 81 -1.74 8.39 -8.05
C SER A 81 -0.92 7.13 -8.39
N LEU A 82 0.09 6.82 -7.56
CA LEU A 82 0.88 5.59 -7.68
C LEU A 82 0.01 4.35 -7.46
N ILE A 83 -0.82 4.35 -6.42
CA ILE A 83 -1.69 3.21 -6.10
C ILE A 83 -2.76 2.98 -7.16
N ILE A 84 -3.33 4.06 -7.73
CA ILE A 84 -4.26 3.94 -8.86
C ILE A 84 -3.57 3.28 -10.06
N ARG A 85 -2.31 3.63 -10.33
CA ARG A 85 -1.52 3.02 -11.40
C ARG A 85 -1.26 1.54 -11.12
N GLU A 86 -0.89 1.18 -9.90
CA GLU A 86 -0.67 -0.22 -9.53
C GLU A 86 -1.95 -1.06 -9.61
N LEU A 87 -3.08 -0.54 -9.14
CA LEU A 87 -4.39 -1.17 -9.32
C LEU A 87 -4.66 -1.45 -10.80
N HIS A 88 -4.44 -0.46 -11.67
CA HIS A 88 -4.64 -0.60 -13.10
C HIS A 88 -3.72 -1.67 -13.72
N ASN A 89 -2.45 -1.73 -13.30
CA ASN A 89 -1.49 -2.74 -13.76
C ASN A 89 -1.91 -4.15 -13.33
N LEU A 90 -2.26 -4.34 -12.05
CA LEU A 90 -2.72 -5.63 -11.51
C LEU A 90 -3.95 -6.15 -12.26
N TYR A 91 -4.90 -5.26 -12.57
CA TYR A 91 -6.06 -5.65 -13.38
C TYR A 91 -5.66 -6.05 -14.79
N ARG A 92 -4.82 -5.29 -15.49
CA ARG A 92 -4.39 -5.67 -16.84
C ARG A 92 -3.64 -7.01 -16.85
N GLU A 93 -2.77 -7.22 -15.87
CA GLU A 93 -1.93 -8.42 -15.81
C GLU A 93 -2.72 -9.69 -15.49
N PHE A 94 -3.72 -9.61 -14.58
CA PHE A 94 -4.40 -10.79 -14.04
C PHE A 94 -5.91 -10.87 -14.35
N ALA A 95 -6.51 -9.84 -14.94
CA ALA A 95 -7.91 -9.88 -15.36
C ALA A 95 -8.08 -10.34 -16.82
N ASP A 96 -7.06 -10.14 -17.65
CA ASP A 96 -7.01 -10.56 -19.06
C ASP A 96 -6.49 -12.00 -19.26
N GLU A 97 -6.12 -12.69 -18.17
CA GLU A 97 -5.99 -14.16 -18.06
C GLU A 97 -7.33 -14.81 -17.67
#